data_AF-A0A9D2KSE0-F1
#
_entry.id   AF-A0A9D2KSE0-F1
#
_cell.length_a   1.000
_cell.length_b   1.000
_cell.length_c   1.000
_cell.angle_alpha   90.00
_cell.angle_beta   90.00
_cell.angle_gamma   90.00
#
_symmetry.space_group_name_H-M   'P 1'
#
loop_
_entity.id
_entity.type
_entity.pdbx_description
1 polymer ?
#
loop_
_entity_poly.entity_id
_entity_poly.type
_entity_poly.pdbx_seq_one_letter_code
_entity_poly.pdbx_strand_id
1 'polypeptide(L)'
;MLNVAAALSPEERQALAARVGPFLPADPVRRFLAARVPWPVRAAAAPQPPVHLPDLPVGSLPALRLAYTLSALPLAEARALARACALACCDLWLADFVPAERNLGLPAACLARLLPGLRPLGRGSVHGRRWLARGGLEGCLHEAGLQALSRRTLLAGAALLVHCRLMDRGA
;
A
#
# COMPACT_ATOMS: atom_id res chain seq x y z
N MET A 1 -25.45 5.01 7.52
CA MET A 1 -24.13 4.35 7.43
C MET A 1 -23.10 5.42 7.11
N LEU A 2 -21.98 5.48 7.83
CA LEU A 2 -20.90 6.43 7.54
C LEU A 2 -20.14 5.94 6.30
N ASN A 3 -19.93 6.80 5.30
CA ASN A 3 -19.11 6.47 4.13
C ASN A 3 -17.64 6.74 4.40
N VAL A 4 -16.75 6.08 3.66
CA VAL A 4 -15.28 6.17 3.83
C VAL A 4 -14.81 7.62 3.75
N ALA A 5 -15.28 8.41 2.79
CA ALA A 5 -14.92 9.83 2.67
C ALA A 5 -15.24 10.66 3.93
N ALA A 6 -16.34 10.33 4.63
CA ALA A 6 -16.73 11.03 5.85
C ALA A 6 -15.84 10.66 7.05
N ALA A 7 -15.24 9.47 7.03
CA ALA A 7 -14.30 9.00 8.06
C ALA A 7 -12.84 9.41 7.80
N LEU A 8 -12.54 9.97 6.63
CA LEU A 8 -11.24 10.52 6.28
C LEU A 8 -11.12 11.99 6.69
N SER A 9 -9.90 12.41 7.03
CA SER A 9 -9.60 13.82 7.24
C SER A 9 -9.74 14.63 5.93
N PRO A 10 -9.93 15.96 6.00
CA PRO A 10 -10.00 16.80 4.80
C PRO A 10 -8.79 16.66 3.88
N GLU A 11 -7.59 16.53 4.44
CA GLU A 11 -6.35 16.34 3.68
C GLU A 11 -6.33 14.99 2.95
N GLU A 12 -6.81 13.93 3.60
CA GLU A 12 -6.86 12.58 2.99
C GLU A 12 -7.89 12.52 1.88
N ARG A 13 -9.04 13.19 2.05
CA ARG A 13 -10.04 13.34 0.98
C ARG A 13 -9.45 14.08 -0.21
N GLN A 14 -8.75 15.20 0.03
CA GLN A 14 -8.14 15.98 -1.04
C GLN A 14 -7.07 15.18 -1.78
N ALA A 15 -6.26 14.40 -1.05
CA ALA A 15 -5.25 13.54 -1.64
C ALA A 15 -5.89 12.45 -2.53
N LEU A 16 -6.98 11.83 -2.09
CA LEU A 16 -7.70 10.83 -2.91
C LEU A 16 -8.45 11.46 -4.08
N ALA A 17 -9.05 12.64 -3.91
CA ALA A 17 -9.77 13.34 -4.97
C ALA A 17 -8.85 13.83 -6.09
N ALA A 18 -7.59 14.16 -5.77
CA ALA A 18 -6.58 14.51 -6.76
C ALA A 18 -6.21 13.32 -7.68
N ARG A 19 -6.59 12.09 -7.31
CA ARG A 19 -6.31 10.89 -8.09
C ARG A 19 -7.35 10.68 -9.19
N VAL A 20 -6.88 10.66 -10.43
CA VAL A 20 -7.66 10.23 -11.59
C VAL A 20 -7.17 8.85 -12.03
N GLY A 21 -8.06 7.86 -12.05
CA GLY A 21 -7.79 6.50 -12.57
C GLY A 21 -7.67 5.39 -11.51
N PRO A 22 -7.46 4.12 -11.94
CA PRO A 22 -7.50 2.96 -11.06
C PRO A 22 -6.36 2.94 -10.03
N PHE A 23 -6.60 2.30 -8.89
CA PHE A 23 -5.58 2.02 -7.85
C PHE A 23 -4.60 0.89 -8.25
N LEU A 24 -4.56 0.53 -9.55
CA LEU A 24 -3.68 -0.48 -10.08
C LEU A 24 -2.32 0.14 -10.46
N PRO A 25 -1.22 -0.62 -10.32
CA PRO A 25 0.05 -0.19 -10.86
C PRO A 25 -0.05 -0.06 -12.38
N ALA A 26 0.16 1.15 -12.92
CA ALA A 26 0.17 1.36 -14.37
C ALA A 26 1.38 0.68 -15.05
N ASP A 27 2.50 0.62 -14.32
CA ASP A 27 3.77 0.10 -14.79
C ASP A 27 3.78 -1.44 -14.98
N PRO A 28 4.23 -1.97 -16.13
CA PRO A 28 4.28 -3.41 -16.40
C PRO A 28 5.09 -4.22 -15.39
N VAL A 29 6.19 -3.69 -14.84
CA VAL A 29 7.00 -4.40 -13.85
C VAL A 29 6.25 -4.51 -12.53
N ARG A 30 5.59 -3.44 -12.09
CA ARG A 30 4.76 -3.50 -10.88
C ARG A 30 3.56 -4.44 -11.05
N ARG A 31 2.94 -4.51 -12.24
CA ARG A 31 1.90 -5.50 -12.55
C ARG A 31 2.45 -6.93 -12.49
N PHE A 32 3.63 -7.17 -13.07
CA PHE A 32 4.30 -8.46 -12.99
C PHE A 32 4.57 -8.86 -11.53
N LEU A 33 5.11 -7.95 -10.71
CA LEU A 33 5.34 -8.21 -9.29
C LEU A 33 4.04 -8.47 -8.53
N ALA A 34 3.00 -7.68 -8.77
CA ALA A 34 1.69 -7.83 -8.12
C ALA A 34 1.06 -9.21 -8.42
N ALA A 35 1.22 -9.71 -9.64
CA ALA A 35 0.75 -11.04 -10.03
C ALA A 35 1.53 -12.18 -9.35
N ARG A 36 2.73 -11.92 -8.83
CA ARG A 36 3.61 -12.91 -8.18
C ARG A 36 3.57 -12.87 -6.66
N VAL A 37 2.77 -11.98 -6.07
CA VAL A 37 2.62 -11.95 -4.61
C VAL A 37 1.99 -13.27 -4.14
N PRO A 38 2.62 -13.99 -3.20
CA PRO A 38 2.13 -15.25 -2.67
C PRO A 38 1.02 -15.00 -1.65
N TRP A 39 -0.15 -14.58 -2.13
CA TRP A 39 -1.31 -14.29 -1.30
C TRP A 39 -1.75 -15.53 -0.51
N PRO A 40 -2.01 -15.41 0.81
CA PRO A 40 -2.71 -16.43 1.56
C PRO A 40 -4.08 -16.72 0.93
N VAL A 41 -4.61 -17.93 1.12
CA VAL A 41 -5.90 -18.36 0.54
C VAL A 41 -7.01 -17.33 0.79
N ARG A 42 -7.11 -16.81 2.02
CA ARG A 42 -8.07 -15.77 2.40
C ARG A 42 -7.95 -14.46 1.62
N ALA A 43 -6.76 -14.11 1.14
CA ALA A 43 -6.47 -12.88 0.42
C ALA A 43 -6.46 -13.07 -1.11
N ALA A 44 -6.33 -14.31 -1.60
CA ALA A 44 -6.14 -14.59 -3.02
C ALA A 44 -7.34 -14.15 -3.87
N ALA A 45 -8.56 -14.31 -3.34
CA ALA A 45 -9.81 -13.91 -3.97
C ALA A 45 -10.22 -12.46 -3.66
N ALA A 46 -9.51 -11.77 -2.76
CA ALA A 46 -9.85 -10.40 -2.39
C ALA A 46 -9.70 -9.47 -3.62
N PRO A 47 -10.65 -8.57 -3.86
CA PRO A 47 -10.55 -7.61 -4.95
C PRO A 47 -9.50 -6.54 -4.65
N GLN A 48 -9.03 -5.89 -5.72
CA GLN A 48 -8.33 -4.62 -5.60
C GLN A 48 -9.33 -3.50 -5.28
N PRO A 49 -8.91 -2.39 -4.66
CA PRO A 49 -9.83 -1.31 -4.33
C PRO A 49 -10.47 -0.71 -5.58
N PRO A 50 -11.80 -0.52 -5.58
CA PRO A 50 -12.49 0.15 -6.68
C PRO A 50 -12.20 1.65 -6.68
N VAL A 51 -12.35 2.31 -7.83
CA VAL A 51 -12.12 3.77 -7.97
C VAL A 51 -13.06 4.59 -7.06
N HIS A 52 -14.29 4.12 -6.85
CA HIS A 52 -15.29 4.74 -5.98
C HIS A 52 -15.14 4.34 -4.50
N LEU A 53 -13.96 3.90 -4.07
CA LEU A 53 -13.65 3.56 -2.67
C LEU A 53 -14.13 4.61 -1.66
N PRO A 54 -13.99 5.94 -1.90
CA PRO A 54 -14.46 6.95 -0.96
C PRO A 54 -15.98 6.96 -0.73
N ASP A 55 -16.75 6.50 -1.73
CA ASP A 55 -18.21 6.49 -1.70
C ASP A 55 -18.78 5.25 -1.00
N LEU A 56 -17.94 4.24 -0.78
CA LEU A 56 -18.35 3.02 -0.12
C LEU A 56 -18.65 3.26 1.36
N PRO A 57 -19.61 2.53 1.93
CA PRO A 57 -19.80 2.52 3.37
C PRO A 57 -18.59 1.91 4.10
N VAL A 58 -18.31 2.42 5.29
CA VAL A 58 -17.30 1.82 6.18
C VAL A 58 -17.65 0.37 6.48
N GLY A 59 -16.67 -0.53 6.37
CA GLY A 59 -16.82 -1.97 6.61
C GLY A 59 -17.70 -2.71 5.60
N SER A 60 -18.03 -2.12 4.46
CA SER A 60 -18.90 -2.74 3.46
C SER A 60 -18.26 -3.92 2.71
N LEU A 61 -16.92 -3.98 2.67
CA LEU A 61 -16.20 -5.01 1.94
C LEU A 61 -15.65 -6.08 2.91
N PRO A 62 -15.78 -7.38 2.58
CA PRO A 62 -15.22 -8.42 3.43
C PRO A 62 -13.69 -8.38 3.45
N ALA A 63 -13.06 -8.11 2.30
CA ALA A 63 -11.61 -8.06 2.18
C ALA A 63 -11.16 -7.16 1.01
N LEU A 64 -9.94 -6.63 1.11
CA LEU A 64 -9.23 -5.94 0.04
C LEU A 64 -7.77 -6.39 -0.02
N ARG A 65 -7.18 -6.33 -1.22
CA ARG A 65 -5.73 -6.44 -1.38
C ARG A 65 -5.15 -5.36 -2.29
N LEU A 66 -3.94 -4.91 -1.99
CA LEU A 66 -3.16 -4.00 -2.84
C LEU A 66 -1.72 -4.52 -2.96
N ALA A 67 -1.17 -4.46 -4.16
CA ALA A 67 0.23 -4.85 -4.37
C ALA A 67 0.98 -3.86 -5.26
N TYR A 68 2.11 -3.37 -4.73
CA TYR A 68 3.06 -2.47 -5.38
C TYR A 68 2.41 -1.19 -5.94
N THR A 69 1.34 -0.74 -5.29
CA THR A 69 0.60 0.48 -5.63
C THR A 69 1.09 1.66 -4.81
N LEU A 70 1.23 1.50 -3.48
CA LEU A 70 1.45 2.61 -2.55
C LEU A 70 2.78 3.31 -2.79
N SER A 71 3.84 2.55 -3.04
CA SER A 71 5.17 3.12 -3.33
C SER A 71 5.27 3.82 -4.69
N ALA A 72 4.24 3.74 -5.54
CA ALA A 72 4.15 4.49 -6.79
C ALA A 72 3.47 5.86 -6.59
N LEU A 73 2.82 6.08 -5.45
CA LEU A 73 2.04 7.28 -5.15
C LEU A 73 2.87 8.30 -4.35
N PRO A 74 2.50 9.59 -4.41
CA PRO A 74 2.89 10.55 -3.38
C PRO A 74 2.50 10.05 -1.98
N LEU A 75 3.31 10.38 -0.97
CA LEU A 75 3.15 9.82 0.38
C LEU A 75 1.75 10.12 0.97
N ALA A 76 1.24 11.33 0.78
CA ALA A 76 -0.08 11.72 1.25
C ALA A 76 -1.20 10.86 0.62
N GLU A 77 -1.09 10.59 -0.68
CA GLU A 77 -2.03 9.72 -1.41
C GLU A 77 -1.91 8.27 -0.96
N ALA A 78 -0.69 7.77 -0.79
CA ALA A 78 -0.44 6.40 -0.33
C ALA A 78 -1.07 6.16 1.05
N ARG A 79 -0.85 7.10 1.98
CA ARG A 79 -1.45 7.08 3.33
C ARG A 79 -2.96 7.12 3.26
N ALA A 80 -3.53 8.06 2.51
CA ALA A 80 -4.97 8.23 2.38
C ALA A 80 -5.62 6.98 1.76
N LEU A 81 -5.00 6.38 0.75
CA LEU A 81 -5.47 5.14 0.13
C LEU A 81 -5.42 3.96 1.10
N ALA A 82 -4.30 3.78 1.82
CA ALA A 82 -4.18 2.71 2.81
C ALA A 82 -5.27 2.83 3.89
N ARG A 83 -5.50 4.05 4.39
CA ARG A 83 -6.55 4.32 5.39
C ARG A 83 -7.96 4.10 4.83
N ALA A 84 -8.23 4.57 3.61
CA ALA A 84 -9.52 4.37 2.95
C ALA A 84 -9.83 2.88 2.72
N CYS A 85 -8.83 2.09 2.31
CA CYS A 85 -8.99 0.65 2.14
C CYS A 85 -9.32 -0.02 3.48
N ALA A 86 -8.63 0.36 4.54
CA ALA A 86 -8.85 -0.21 5.86
C ALA A 86 -10.19 0.22 6.48
N LEU A 87 -10.70 1.39 6.12
CA LEU A 87 -12.06 1.83 6.48
C LEU A 87 -13.12 1.05 5.70
N ALA A 88 -12.87 0.76 4.43
CA ALA A 88 -13.83 0.11 3.55
C ALA A 88 -13.99 -1.39 3.82
N CYS A 89 -12.96 -2.06 4.37
CA CYS A 89 -12.95 -3.51 4.50
C CYS A 89 -12.62 -4.04 5.90
N CYS A 90 -13.03 -5.28 6.17
CA CYS A 90 -12.70 -5.98 7.41
C CYS A 90 -11.31 -6.64 7.39
N ASP A 91 -10.86 -7.11 6.23
CA ASP A 91 -9.58 -7.81 6.06
C ASP A 91 -8.72 -7.15 4.96
N LEU A 92 -7.63 -6.48 5.34
CA LEU A 92 -6.76 -5.74 4.42
C LEU A 92 -5.39 -6.40 4.26
N TRP A 93 -5.02 -6.68 3.01
CA TRP A 93 -3.72 -7.23 2.62
C TRP A 93 -2.94 -6.25 1.76
N LEU A 94 -1.73 -5.90 2.18
CA LEU A 94 -0.86 -4.98 1.44
C LEU A 94 0.47 -5.66 1.12
N ALA A 95 0.90 -5.57 -0.14
CA ALA A 95 2.24 -5.95 -0.54
C ALA A 95 2.97 -4.75 -1.14
N ASP A 96 4.05 -4.27 -0.53
CA ASP A 96 4.80 -3.15 -1.10
C ASP A 96 6.25 -3.09 -0.58
N PHE A 97 7.04 -2.20 -1.17
CA PHE A 97 8.46 -2.05 -0.88
C PHE A 97 8.70 -1.47 0.52
N VAL A 98 9.75 -1.97 1.16
CA VAL A 98 10.28 -1.49 2.43
C VAL A 98 11.74 -1.09 2.27
N PRO A 99 12.29 -0.28 3.19
CA PRO A 99 13.72 -0.03 3.24
C PRO A 99 14.47 -1.35 3.42
N ALA A 100 15.60 -1.49 2.72
CA ALA A 100 16.46 -2.64 2.94
C ALA A 100 17.08 -2.56 4.34
N GLU A 101 16.81 -3.58 5.17
CA GLU A 101 17.59 -3.79 6.38
C GLU A 101 19.01 -4.25 6.03
N ARG A 102 19.98 -3.78 6.84
CA ARG A 102 21.40 -3.63 6.50
C ARG A 102 22.11 -4.88 5.95
N ASN A 103 21.62 -6.10 6.16
CA ASN A 103 22.40 -7.31 5.86
C ASN A 103 21.75 -8.34 4.91
N LEU A 104 20.44 -8.29 4.65
CA LEU A 104 19.77 -9.28 3.78
C LEU A 104 18.93 -8.65 2.67
N GLY A 105 18.29 -7.51 2.93
CA GLY A 105 17.46 -6.81 1.94
C GLY A 105 18.26 -5.97 0.95
N LEU A 106 19.51 -5.62 1.26
CA LEU A 106 20.29 -4.64 0.51
C LEU A 106 20.60 -5.10 -0.93
N PRO A 107 21.09 -6.33 -1.18
CA PRO A 107 21.35 -6.78 -2.55
C PRO A 107 20.07 -6.84 -3.38
N ALA A 108 18.97 -7.34 -2.80
CA ALA A 108 17.69 -7.44 -3.49
C ALA A 108 17.05 -6.07 -3.77
N ALA A 109 17.16 -5.13 -2.83
CA ALA A 109 16.74 -3.74 -3.04
C ALA A 109 17.61 -3.03 -4.09
N CYS A 110 18.92 -3.29 -4.12
CA CYS A 110 19.80 -2.79 -5.18
C CYS A 110 19.40 -3.35 -6.55
N LEU A 111 19.12 -4.66 -6.66
CA LEU A 111 18.67 -5.29 -7.90
C LEU A 111 17.30 -4.76 -8.35
N ALA A 112 16.35 -4.57 -7.44
CA ALA A 112 15.04 -3.99 -7.76
C ALA A 112 15.17 -2.57 -8.36
N ARG A 113 16.19 -1.79 -7.95
CA ARG A 113 16.47 -0.45 -8.49
C ARG A 113 17.03 -0.47 -9.92
N LEU A 114 17.53 -1.61 -10.39
CA LEU A 114 18.00 -1.79 -11.76
C LEU A 114 16.88 -2.13 -12.74
N LEU A 115 15.69 -2.54 -12.25
CA LEU A 115 14.57 -2.90 -13.11
C LEU A 115 13.94 -1.66 -13.77
N PRO A 116 13.84 -1.61 -15.11
CA PRO A 116 13.16 -0.53 -15.83
C PRO A 116 11.67 -0.56 -15.46
N GLY A 117 11.16 0.52 -14.84
CA GLY A 117 9.80 0.58 -14.28
C GLY A 117 9.75 0.67 -12.74
N LEU A 118 10.79 0.19 -12.06
CA LEU A 118 11.03 0.43 -10.63
C LEU A 118 12.05 1.54 -10.36
N ARG A 119 12.48 2.23 -11.42
CA ARG A 119 13.24 3.49 -11.34
C ARG A 119 12.58 4.55 -10.45
N PRO A 120 11.25 4.55 -10.21
CA PRO A 120 10.64 5.34 -9.14
C PRO A 120 11.04 4.95 -7.72
N LEU A 121 11.90 3.96 -7.50
CA LEU A 121 12.65 3.66 -6.27
C LEU A 121 14.17 3.86 -6.44
N GLY A 122 14.60 4.20 -7.67
CA GLY A 122 15.97 4.52 -8.06
C GLY A 122 16.35 5.98 -7.80
N ARG A 123 17.61 6.35 -8.08
CA ARG A 123 18.21 7.67 -7.75
C ARG A 123 17.53 8.90 -8.42
N GLY A 124 16.43 8.75 -9.17
CA GLY A 124 15.75 9.83 -9.89
C GLY A 124 14.39 10.28 -9.34
N SER A 125 13.62 9.42 -8.67
CA SER A 125 12.28 9.80 -8.21
C SER A 125 12.28 10.41 -6.81
N VAL A 126 11.65 11.57 -6.69
CA VAL A 126 11.43 12.22 -5.39
C VAL A 126 10.52 11.35 -4.51
N HIS A 127 9.50 10.74 -5.09
CA HIS A 127 8.50 9.94 -4.36
C HIS A 127 9.08 8.67 -3.73
N GLY A 128 9.82 7.83 -4.47
CA GLY A 128 10.40 6.61 -3.89
C GLY A 128 11.49 6.87 -2.86
N ARG A 129 12.27 7.93 -3.02
CA ARG A 129 13.22 8.35 -1.98
C ARG A 129 12.51 8.73 -0.70
N ARG A 130 11.44 9.54 -0.79
CA ARG A 130 10.61 9.91 0.36
C ARG A 130 9.90 8.70 0.98
N TRP A 131 9.38 7.79 0.15
CA TRP A 131 8.79 6.52 0.59
C TRP A 131 9.76 5.72 1.46
N LEU A 132 10.95 5.41 0.93
CA LEU A 132 11.96 4.64 1.65
C LEU A 132 12.50 5.39 2.87
N ALA A 133 12.70 6.72 2.77
CA ALA A 133 13.14 7.54 3.91
C ALA A 133 12.13 7.57 5.07
N ARG A 134 10.84 7.36 4.77
CA ARG A 134 9.76 7.31 5.76
C ARG A 134 9.50 5.92 6.33
N GLY A 135 10.29 4.91 5.96
CA GLY A 135 10.08 3.52 6.42
C GLY A 135 9.29 2.64 5.44
N GLY A 136 9.05 3.11 4.22
CA GLY A 136 8.32 2.37 3.18
C GLY A 136 6.92 1.96 3.61
N LEU A 137 6.54 0.71 3.32
CA LEU A 137 5.21 0.20 3.68
C LEU A 137 4.92 0.33 5.18
N GLU A 138 5.88 0.00 6.05
CA GLU A 138 5.65 0.04 7.50
C GLU A 138 5.48 1.46 8.03
N GLY A 139 6.25 2.41 7.50
CA GLY A 139 6.05 3.83 7.75
C GLY A 139 4.68 4.31 7.31
N CYS A 140 4.26 3.92 6.12
CA CYS A 140 2.93 4.25 5.59
C CYS A 140 1.80 3.66 6.45
N LEU A 141 1.95 2.41 6.93
CA LEU A 141 0.98 1.77 7.84
C LEU A 141 0.86 2.57 9.14
N HIS A 142 2.00 2.92 9.74
CA HIS A 142 2.03 3.69 10.97
C HIS A 142 1.35 5.07 10.81
N GLU A 143 1.74 5.83 9.77
CA GLU A 143 1.14 7.14 9.48
C GLU A 143 -0.36 7.05 9.12
N ALA A 144 -0.80 5.95 8.52
CA ALA A 144 -2.21 5.69 8.21
C ALA A 144 -3.03 5.22 9.43
N GLY A 145 -2.39 5.00 10.59
CA GLY A 145 -3.06 4.50 11.77
C GLY A 145 -3.41 3.01 11.67
N LEU A 146 -2.61 2.22 10.97
CA LEU A 146 -2.82 0.79 10.73
C LEU A 146 -1.88 -0.06 11.57
N GLN A 147 -2.42 -1.13 12.16
CA GLN A 147 -1.67 -2.15 12.87
C GLN A 147 -1.41 -3.34 11.94
N ALA A 148 -0.14 -3.75 11.80
CA ALA A 148 0.21 -5.00 11.13
C ALA A 148 -0.04 -6.20 12.05
N LEU A 149 -0.92 -7.09 11.63
CA LEU A 149 -1.29 -8.33 12.31
C LEU A 149 -0.34 -9.48 11.96
N SER A 150 0.16 -9.52 10.73
CA SER A 150 1.16 -10.49 10.28
C SER A 150 2.01 -9.90 9.18
N ARG A 151 3.26 -10.37 9.06
CA ARG A 151 4.23 -9.91 8.07
C ARG A 151 4.89 -11.11 7.41
N ARG A 152 5.16 -11.00 6.11
CA ARG A 152 5.95 -11.96 5.34
C ARG A 152 6.87 -11.20 4.39
N THR A 153 8.14 -11.56 4.36
CA THR A 153 9.11 -10.96 3.46
C THR A 153 8.88 -11.42 2.02
N LEU A 154 9.04 -10.49 1.09
CA LEU A 154 9.01 -10.69 -0.35
C LEU A 154 10.32 -10.18 -0.95
N LEU A 155 10.67 -10.67 -2.15
CA LEU A 155 11.84 -10.19 -2.91
C LEU A 155 13.11 -10.13 -2.05
N ALA A 156 13.40 -11.23 -1.32
CA ALA A 156 14.53 -11.33 -0.40
C ALA A 156 14.65 -10.15 0.60
N GLY A 157 13.51 -9.63 1.06
CA GLY A 157 13.44 -8.55 2.06
C GLY A 157 13.32 -7.14 1.49
N ALA A 158 13.26 -6.97 0.17
CA ALA A 158 13.02 -5.65 -0.43
C ALA A 158 11.55 -5.19 -0.36
N ALA A 159 10.63 -6.12 -0.08
CA ALA A 159 9.21 -5.84 0.06
C ALA A 159 8.60 -6.70 1.18
N LEU A 160 7.43 -6.28 1.69
CA LEU A 160 6.66 -7.03 2.66
C LEU A 160 5.25 -7.28 2.13
N LEU A 161 4.72 -8.45 2.44
CA LEU A 161 3.29 -8.74 2.47
C LEU A 161 2.81 -8.61 3.92
N VAL A 162 1.80 -7.79 4.14
CA VAL A 162 1.28 -7.44 5.47
C VAL A 162 -0.23 -7.63 5.50
N HIS A 163 -0.70 -8.31 6.54
CA HIS A 163 -2.10 -8.27 6.96
C HIS A 163 -2.25 -7.13 7.95
N CYS A 164 -3.16 -6.20 7.72
CA CYS A 164 -3.34 -5.07 8.62
C CYS A 164 -4.81 -4.75 8.90
N ARG A 165 -5.02 -4.02 9.98
CA ARG A 165 -6.32 -3.46 10.38
C ARG A 165 -6.14 -2.03 10.87
N LEU A 166 -7.22 -1.25 10.93
CA LEU A 166 -7.22 0.02 11.63
C LEU A 166 -6.89 -0.19 13.11
N MET A 167 -6.06 0.69 13.65
CA MET A 167 -5.93 0.81 15.10
C MET A 167 -7.23 1.40 15.64
N ASP A 168 -7.83 0.72 16.62
CA ASP A 168 -8.87 1.34 17.42
C ASP A 168 -8.26 2.56 18.11
N ARG A 169 -8.68 3.75 17.70
CA ARG A 169 -8.50 4.93 18.52
C ARG A 169 -9.50 4.73 19.66
N GLY A 170 -9.00 4.35 20.84
CA GLY A 170 -9.81 4.26 22.04
C GLY A 170 -10.75 5.47 22.15
N ALA A 171 -12.00 5.17 22.50
CA ALA A 171 -13.07 6.13 22.71
C ALA A 171 -12.67 7.29 23.64
#